data_AF-A0A6P1X139-F1
#
_entry.id   AF-A0A6P1X139-F1
#
_cell.length_a   1.000
_cell.length_b   1.000
_cell.length_c   1.000
_cell.angle_alpha   90.00
_cell.angle_beta   90.00
_cell.angle_gamma   90.00
#
_symmetry.space_group_name_H-M   'P 1'
#
loop_
_entity.id
_entity.type
_entity.pdbx_description
1 polymer ?
#
loop_
_entity_poly.entity_id
_entity_poly.type
_entity_poly.pdbx_seq_one_letter_code
_entity_poly.pdbx_strand_id
1 'polypeptide(L)'
;MAEIKKGNNKYYVGESESNPEAIMTYVPGETQIIIDHTVVGDALRGQGVGKQLVEAAVKDARENNFKIFATCPFAKSVLEKTEEYHDVYGG
;
A
#
# COMPACT_ATOMS: atom_id res chain seq x y z
N MET A 1 -2.60 14.53 9.88
CA MET A 1 -2.24 13.16 9.52
C MET A 1 -3.12 12.79 8.33
N ALA A 2 -2.55 12.26 7.25
CA ALA A 2 -3.36 11.82 6.11
C ALA A 2 -4.29 10.69 6.55
N GLU A 3 -5.59 10.84 6.33
CA GLU A 3 -6.58 9.80 6.65
C GLU A 3 -6.58 8.77 5.53
N ILE A 4 -6.05 7.58 5.80
CA ILE A 4 -6.08 6.47 4.85
C ILE A 4 -7.44 5.79 4.94
N LYS A 5 -8.14 5.77 3.81
CA LYS A 5 -9.42 5.09 3.64
C LYS A 5 -9.19 3.77 2.90
N LYS A 6 -9.80 2.69 3.41
CA LYS A 6 -9.80 1.36 2.77
C LYS A 6 -11.04 1.23 1.90
N GLY A 7 -10.85 1.00 0.61
CA GLY A 7 -11.90 0.63 -0.34
C GLY A 7 -11.85 -0.87 -0.65
N ASN A 8 -12.57 -1.27 -1.71
CA ASN A 8 -12.51 -2.64 -2.19
C ASN A 8 -11.18 -2.86 -2.95
N ASN A 9 -10.28 -3.65 -2.38
CA ASN A 9 -8.97 -4.00 -2.95
C ASN A 9 -8.07 -2.79 -3.23
N LYS A 10 -8.27 -1.71 -2.48
CA LYS A 10 -7.52 -0.46 -2.63
C LYS A 10 -7.46 0.33 -1.32
N TYR A 11 -6.43 1.13 -1.17
CA TYR A 11 -6.29 2.14 -0.13
C TYR A 11 -6.12 3.49 -0.80
N TYR A 12 -6.72 4.54 -0.26
CA TYR A 12 -6.61 5.87 -0.82
C TYR A 12 -6.61 6.95 0.25
N VAL A 13 -6.07 8.10 -0.12
CA VAL A 13 -6.06 9.34 0.66
C VAL A 13 -6.69 10.43 -0.20
N GLY A 14 -7.57 11.20 0.40
CA GLY A 14 -8.24 12.33 -0.24
C GLY A 14 -9.70 12.44 0.14
N GLU A 15 -10.36 13.42 -0.47
CA GLU A 15 -11.77 13.72 -0.20
C GLU A 15 -12.70 12.60 -0.70
N SER A 16 -12.38 11.92 -1.82
CA SER A 16 -13.27 10.93 -2.45
C SER A 16 -12.54 9.87 -3.26
N GLU A 17 -13.12 8.66 -3.40
CA GLU A 17 -12.58 7.58 -4.24
C GLU A 17 -12.47 7.94 -5.72
N SER A 18 -13.31 8.85 -6.20
CA SER A 18 -13.29 9.30 -7.60
C SER A 18 -12.14 10.26 -7.92
N ASN A 19 -11.61 10.96 -6.91
CA ASN A 19 -10.48 11.86 -7.07
C ASN A 19 -9.55 11.75 -5.85
N PRO A 20 -8.88 10.60 -5.67
CA PRO A 20 -7.96 10.43 -4.55
C PRO A 20 -6.68 11.21 -4.84
N GLU A 21 -6.16 11.88 -3.81
CA GLU A 21 -4.84 12.51 -3.88
C GLU A 21 -3.72 11.46 -3.89
N ALA A 22 -3.95 10.31 -3.25
CA ALA A 22 -3.08 9.14 -3.37
C ALA A 22 -3.92 7.87 -3.34
N ILE A 23 -3.52 6.87 -4.12
CA ILE A 23 -4.21 5.58 -4.22
C ILE A 23 -3.20 4.45 -4.37
N MET A 24 -3.50 3.33 -3.73
CA MET A 24 -2.79 2.07 -3.86
C MET A 24 -3.81 0.98 -4.12
N THR A 25 -3.63 0.20 -5.17
CA THR A 25 -4.45 -0.98 -5.45
C THR A 25 -3.66 -2.24 -5.18
N TYR A 26 -4.37 -3.29 -4.81
CA TYR A 26 -3.79 -4.60 -4.61
C TYR A 26 -4.76 -5.68 -5.07
N VAL A 27 -4.21 -6.82 -5.47
CA VAL A 27 -4.99 -8.00 -5.84
C VAL A 27 -4.93 -8.98 -4.66
N PRO A 28 -6.05 -9.27 -3.99
CA PRO A 28 -6.08 -10.30 -2.96
C PRO A 28 -6.00 -11.70 -3.60
N GLY A 29 -5.20 -12.57 -3.01
CA GLY A 29 -5.15 -14.02 -3.27
C GLY A 29 -5.57 -14.81 -2.03
N GLU A 30 -5.41 -16.13 -2.08
CA GLU A 30 -5.86 -17.01 -0.98
C GLU A 30 -5.05 -16.82 0.32
N THR A 31 -3.74 -16.61 0.20
CA THR A 31 -2.80 -16.46 1.34
C THR A 31 -1.81 -15.30 1.15
N GLN A 32 -2.06 -14.47 0.14
CA GLN A 32 -1.15 -13.39 -0.23
C GLN A 32 -1.91 -12.24 -0.89
N ILE A 33 -1.32 -11.05 -0.90
CA ILE A 33 -1.81 -9.89 -1.62
C ILE A 33 -0.70 -9.35 -2.53
N ILE A 34 -1.07 -8.87 -3.72
CA ILE A 34 -0.13 -8.35 -4.71
C ILE A 34 -0.42 -6.86 -4.93
N ILE A 35 0.50 -5.98 -4.52
CA ILE A 35 0.39 -4.54 -4.78
C ILE A 35 0.79 -4.28 -6.22
N ASP A 36 -0.22 -4.01 -7.06
CA ASP A 36 -0.04 -3.85 -8.51
C ASP A 36 0.16 -2.38 -8.92
N HIS A 37 -0.46 -1.46 -8.19
CA HIS A 37 -0.40 -0.04 -8.52
C HIS A 37 -0.31 0.82 -7.27
N THR A 38 0.51 1.85 -7.32
CA THR A 38 0.60 2.88 -6.28
C THR A 38 0.88 4.21 -6.92
N VAL A 39 -0.01 5.18 -6.71
CA VAL A 39 0.08 6.53 -7.24
C VAL A 39 -0.10 7.50 -6.09
N VAL A 40 0.82 8.46 -6.01
CA VAL A 40 0.76 9.55 -5.06
C VAL A 40 0.79 10.83 -5.88
N GLY A 41 -0.21 11.67 -5.70
CA GLY A 41 -0.29 12.97 -6.34
C GLY A 41 0.88 13.85 -5.94
N ASP A 42 1.27 14.76 -6.82
CA ASP A 42 2.44 15.61 -6.64
C ASP A 42 2.36 16.48 -5.38
N ALA A 43 1.16 16.91 -4.99
CA ALA A 43 0.93 17.64 -3.76
C ALA A 43 1.35 16.86 -2.49
N LEU A 44 1.28 15.53 -2.53
CA LEU A 44 1.60 14.62 -1.43
C LEU A 44 2.97 13.93 -1.59
N ARG A 45 3.67 14.16 -2.71
CA ARG A 45 5.04 13.66 -2.90
C ARG A 45 5.97 14.28 -1.85
N GLY A 46 6.92 13.47 -1.38
CA GLY A 46 7.86 13.88 -0.33
C GLY A 46 7.28 13.91 1.08
N GLN A 47 5.96 13.73 1.26
CA GLN A 47 5.32 13.70 2.58
C GLN A 47 5.21 12.28 3.18
N GLY A 48 5.71 11.26 2.47
CA GLY A 48 5.68 9.87 2.93
C GLY A 48 4.33 9.16 2.77
N VAL A 49 3.33 9.77 2.13
CA VAL A 49 1.98 9.20 1.98
C VAL A 49 1.99 7.82 1.29
N GLY A 50 2.83 7.65 0.26
CA GLY A 50 2.98 6.35 -0.40
C GLY A 50 3.47 5.25 0.54
N LYS A 51 4.36 5.58 1.49
CA LYS A 51 4.80 4.62 2.52
C LYS A 51 3.65 4.28 3.46
N GLN A 52 2.87 5.28 3.88
CA GLN A 52 1.72 5.05 4.76
C GLN A 52 0.66 4.14 4.11
N LEU A 53 0.43 4.27 2.79
CA LEU A 53 -0.46 3.38 2.05
C LEU A 53 0.03 1.92 2.11
N VAL A 54 1.31 1.70 1.82
CA VAL A 54 1.92 0.36 1.89
C VAL A 54 1.87 -0.20 3.31
N GLU A 55 2.15 0.64 4.31
CA GLU A 55 2.07 0.27 5.74
C GLU A 55 0.67 -0.20 6.15
N ALA A 56 -0.38 0.44 5.63
CA ALA A 56 -1.75 0.02 5.88
C ALA A 56 -2.03 -1.39 5.32
N ALA A 57 -1.50 -1.73 4.13
CA ALA A 57 -1.58 -3.08 3.60
C ALA A 57 -0.71 -4.08 4.39
N VAL A 58 0.49 -3.70 4.80
CA VAL A 58 1.38 -4.50 5.67
C VAL A 58 0.67 -4.89 6.95
N LYS A 59 0.01 -3.93 7.60
CA LYS A 59 -0.75 -4.18 8.82
C LYS A 59 -1.89 -5.17 8.58
N ASP A 60 -2.67 -4.98 7.52
CA ASP A 60 -3.77 -5.88 7.15
C ASP A 60 -3.26 -7.30 6.88
N ALA A 61 -2.15 -7.42 6.14
CA ALA A 61 -1.52 -8.71 5.86
C ALA A 61 -1.00 -9.37 7.14
N ARG A 62 -0.37 -8.62 8.05
CA ARG A 62 0.13 -9.14 9.33
C ARG A 62 -1.02 -9.63 10.23
N GLU A 63 -2.12 -8.90 10.30
CA GLU A 63 -3.31 -9.30 11.08
C GLU A 63 -3.98 -10.56 10.49
N ASN A 64 -4.00 -10.69 9.16
CA ASN A 64 -4.62 -11.83 8.47
C ASN A 64 -3.64 -12.97 8.14
N ASN A 65 -2.37 -12.89 8.56
CA ASN A 65 -1.31 -13.85 8.23
C ASN A 65 -1.10 -14.05 6.71
N PHE A 66 -1.28 -12.99 5.92
CA PHE A 66 -1.01 -12.99 4.48
C PHE A 66 0.41 -12.51 4.16
N LYS A 67 0.91 -12.94 3.01
CA LYS A 67 2.16 -12.42 2.43
C LYS A 67 1.89 -11.28 1.47
N ILE A 68 2.79 -10.31 1.40
CA ILE A 68 2.72 -9.19 0.48
C ILE A 68 3.74 -9.36 -0.63
N PHE A 69 3.27 -9.28 -1.86
CA PHE A 69 4.08 -9.19 -3.06
C PHE A 69 3.86 -7.83 -3.70
N ALA A 70 4.87 -7.31 -4.38
CA ALA A 70 4.75 -6.00 -5.04
C ALA A 70 5.28 -6.06 -6.46
N THR A 71 4.40 -5.87 -7.44
CA THR A 71 4.80 -5.71 -8.84
C THR A 71 5.04 -4.24 -9.19
N CYS A 72 4.42 -3.32 -8.44
CA CYS A 72 4.74 -1.90 -8.54
C CYS A 72 6.15 -1.61 -8.01
N PRO A 73 7.05 -0.98 -8.81
CA PRO A 73 8.43 -0.73 -8.39
C PRO A 73 8.54 0.19 -7.17
N PHE A 74 7.56 1.09 -6.99
CA PHE A 74 7.50 1.96 -5.82
C PHE A 74 7.22 1.16 -4.55
N ALA A 75 6.14 0.38 -4.54
CA ALA A 75 5.78 -0.43 -3.37
C ALA A 75 6.88 -1.45 -3.05
N LYS A 76 7.46 -2.08 -4.07
CA LYS A 76 8.60 -2.98 -3.93
C LYS A 76 9.79 -2.28 -3.26
N SER A 77 10.18 -1.11 -3.76
CA SER A 77 11.27 -0.33 -3.16
C SER A 77 10.99 0.06 -1.70
N VAL A 78 9.74 0.35 -1.34
CA VAL A 78 9.34 0.69 0.04
C VAL A 78 9.44 -0.53 0.96
N LEU A 79 8.93 -1.68 0.51
CA LEU A 79 8.98 -2.95 1.24
C LEU A 79 10.42 -3.43 1.41
N GLU A 80 11.22 -3.41 0.35
CA GLU A 80 12.63 -3.84 0.40
C GLU A 80 13.46 -2.96 1.33
N LYS A 81 13.26 -1.63 1.31
CA LYS A 81 14.01 -0.68 2.16
C LYS A 81 13.56 -0.67 3.61
N THR A 82 12.39 -1.20 3.93
CA THR A 82 11.83 -1.16 5.28
C THR A 82 11.88 -2.55 5.90
N GLU A 83 12.93 -2.81 6.67
CA GLU A 83 13.16 -4.11 7.33
C GLU A 83 11.97 -4.56 8.20
N GLU A 84 11.24 -3.62 8.79
CA GLU A 84 10.04 -3.89 9.60
C GLU A 84 8.91 -4.57 8.81
N TYR A 85 8.93 -4.50 7.47
CA TYR A 85 7.92 -5.11 6.61
C TYR A 85 8.36 -6.48 6.05
N HIS A 86 9.60 -6.90 6.34
CA HIS A 86 10.16 -8.14 5.81
C HIS A 86 9.51 -9.41 6.41
N ASP A 87 8.77 -9.29 7.51
CA ASP A 87 8.02 -10.43 8.08
C ASP A 87 6.86 -10.87 7.17
N VAL A 88 6.19 -9.91 6.53
CA VAL A 88 5.09 -10.16 5.59
C VAL A 88 5.52 -10.10 4.13
N TYR A 89 6.65 -9.47 3.80
CA TYR A 89 7.12 -9.35 2.42
C TYR A 89 7.55 -10.72 1.85
N GLY A 90 7.02 -11.07 0.67
CA GLY A 90 7.25 -12.34 -0.02
C GLY A 90 8.05 -12.23 -1.32
N GLY A 91 8.08 -11.07 -1.99
CA GLY A 91 8.79 -10.86 -3.27
C GLY A 91 8.21 -9.79 -4.17
#